data_AF-A0A3L7S187-F1
#
_entry.id   AF-A0A3L7S187-F1
#
_cell.length_a   1.000
_cell.length_b   1.000
_cell.length_c   1.000
_cell.angle_alpha   90.00
_cell.angle_beta   90.00
_cell.angle_gamma   90.00
#
_symmetry.space_group_name_H-M   'P 1'
#
loop_
_entity.id
_entity.type
_entity.pdbx_description
1 polymer ?
#
loop_
_entity_poly.entity_id
_entity_poly.type
_entity_poly.pdbx_seq_one_letter_code
_entity_poly.pdbx_strand_id
1 'polypeptide(L)'
;MDARFTISLWTLSIALLGCASEEAPKESTEGTTQPEVTTEEKDSNLAGGYSKTTVDDAQVIAAAEFAVAEESKKGPKINLKSITTAETQVVAGTNYKLQILVDDNGTEKTVEVVVYEDLQQTRTLTSWTAK
;
A
#
# COMPACT_ATOMS: atom_id res chain seq x y z
N MET A 1 16.05 30.51 43.03
CA MET A 1 16.95 31.44 42.32
C MET A 1 17.09 30.97 40.89
N ASP A 2 16.66 31.82 39.98
CA ASP A 2 16.60 31.66 38.53
C ASP A 2 17.96 31.48 37.85
N ALA A 3 17.96 30.77 36.71
CA ALA A 3 18.60 31.16 35.43
C ALA A 3 18.88 29.92 34.57
N ARG A 4 18.75 29.89 33.24
CA ARG A 4 18.24 30.78 32.20
C ARG A 4 18.26 29.94 30.91
N PHE A 5 17.19 30.06 30.14
CA PHE A 5 17.02 29.51 28.79
C PHE A 5 18.04 30.11 27.81
N THR A 6 18.62 29.30 26.91
CA THR A 6 19.19 29.81 25.64
C THR A 6 18.82 28.86 24.50
N ILE A 7 17.83 29.27 23.72
CA ILE A 7 17.40 28.67 22.45
C ILE A 7 18.34 29.20 21.36
N SER A 8 19.00 28.31 20.62
CA SER A 8 19.77 28.69 19.43
C SER A 8 18.88 28.60 18.19
N LEU A 9 18.39 29.74 17.72
CA LEU A 9 17.77 29.88 16.40
C LEU A 9 18.88 29.95 15.33
N TRP A 10 18.74 29.16 14.26
CA TRP A 10 19.41 29.41 12.98
C TRP A 10 18.35 29.78 11.94
N THR A 11 18.46 31.00 11.43
CA THR A 11 17.71 31.60 10.33
C THR A 11 18.10 30.95 8.99
N LEU A 12 17.14 30.46 8.20
CA LEU A 12 16.40 31.13 7.10
C LEU A 12 17.24 31.40 5.83
N SER A 13 16.91 30.68 4.76
CA SER A 13 17.02 31.16 3.37
C SER A 13 15.82 30.64 2.57
N ILE A 14 14.91 31.56 2.27
CA ILE A 14 13.80 31.41 1.31
C ILE A 14 14.36 31.78 -0.06
N ALA A 15 14.24 30.89 -1.04
CA ALA A 15 14.39 31.24 -2.46
C ALA A 15 13.01 31.23 -3.12
N LEU A 16 12.60 32.41 -3.56
CA LEU A 16 11.35 32.75 -4.21
C LEU A 16 11.53 32.64 -5.72
N LEU A 17 10.95 31.65 -6.41
CA LEU A 17 11.11 31.49 -7.85
C LEU A 17 9.79 31.04 -8.51
N GLY A 18 9.21 31.97 -9.27
CA GLY A 18 8.46 31.66 -10.49
C GLY A 18 6.97 31.41 -10.35
N CYS A 19 6.17 32.48 -10.35
CA CYS A 19 4.78 32.46 -10.77
C CYS A 19 4.76 32.61 -12.30
N ALA A 20 4.20 31.63 -13.01
CA ALA A 20 3.78 31.81 -14.40
C ALA A 20 2.42 31.12 -14.55
N SER A 21 1.38 31.95 -14.55
CA SER A 21 0.05 31.60 -15.02
C SER A 21 0.10 31.44 -16.54
N GLU A 22 -0.55 30.41 -17.07
CA GLU A 22 -1.07 30.47 -18.44
C GLU A 22 -2.48 29.87 -18.43
N GLU A 23 -3.39 30.64 -19.02
CA GLU A 23 -4.83 30.53 -18.96
C GLU A 23 -5.38 29.41 -19.85
N ALA A 24 -6.57 28.94 -19.47
CA ALA A 24 -7.40 28.00 -20.23
C ALA A 24 -7.81 28.53 -21.62
N PRO A 25 -8.26 27.62 -22.50
CA PRO A 25 -9.67 27.69 -22.95
C PRO A 25 -10.33 26.28 -22.93
N LYS A 26 -11.44 26.08 -22.24
CA LYS A 26 -12.85 26.23 -22.67
C LYS A 26 -13.30 25.33 -23.84
N GLU A 27 -14.30 24.49 -23.51
CA GLU A 27 -15.51 24.19 -24.28
C GLU A 27 -15.61 22.87 -25.07
N SER A 28 -16.47 21.99 -24.51
CA SER A 28 -17.54 21.17 -25.14
C SER A 28 -17.38 20.71 -26.59
N THR A 29 -17.46 19.38 -26.82
CA THR A 29 -18.44 18.83 -27.79
C THR A 29 -18.67 17.32 -27.62
N GLU A 30 -19.95 16.92 -27.64
CA GLU A 30 -20.44 15.57 -27.90
C GLU A 30 -19.98 15.06 -29.28
N GLY A 31 -19.75 13.75 -29.43
CA GLY A 31 -19.40 13.15 -30.73
C GLY A 31 -19.16 11.64 -30.66
N THR A 32 -20.21 10.89 -30.98
CA THR A 32 -20.29 9.43 -31.08
C THR A 32 -19.50 8.84 -32.26
N THR A 33 -18.86 7.69 -32.01
CA THR A 33 -18.33 6.65 -32.92
C THR A 33 -16.93 6.83 -33.51
N GLN A 34 -16.01 5.95 -33.08
CA GLN A 34 -15.10 5.27 -34.01
C GLN A 34 -14.87 3.80 -33.58
N PRO A 35 -14.67 2.89 -34.54
CA PRO A 35 -14.79 1.45 -34.41
C PRO A 35 -13.46 0.75 -34.03
N GLU A 36 -13.61 -0.54 -33.69
CA GLU A 36 -12.64 -1.62 -33.91
C GLU A 36 -11.39 -1.72 -33.00
N VAL A 37 -11.55 -2.57 -31.97
CA VAL A 37 -10.67 -3.67 -31.54
C VAL A 37 -9.16 -3.39 -31.46
N THR A 38 -8.67 -3.23 -30.23
CA THR A 38 -7.52 -4.00 -29.72
C THR A 38 -7.74 -4.18 -28.22
N THR A 39 -7.78 -5.43 -27.76
CA THR A 39 -8.07 -5.82 -26.37
C THR A 39 -6.93 -5.37 -25.45
N GLU A 40 -7.11 -4.23 -24.79
CA GLU A 40 -6.46 -3.91 -23.52
C GLU A 40 -7.55 -3.95 -22.44
N GLU A 41 -7.49 -4.95 -21.55
CA GLU A 41 -8.43 -5.06 -20.43
C GLU A 41 -8.22 -3.88 -19.48
N LYS A 42 -9.07 -2.87 -19.63
CA LYS A 42 -9.30 -1.81 -18.67
C LYS A 42 -9.82 -2.43 -17.38
N ASP A 43 -8.91 -2.74 -16.46
CA ASP A 43 -9.23 -3.12 -15.08
C ASP A 43 -9.91 -1.91 -14.43
N SER A 44 -11.25 -1.85 -14.58
CA SER A 44 -12.08 -0.81 -14.00
C SER A 44 -12.09 -1.03 -12.50
N ASN A 45 -11.10 -0.46 -11.83
CA ASN A 45 -10.96 -0.48 -10.39
C ASN A 45 -12.16 0.27 -9.78
N LEU A 46 -13.23 -0.47 -9.48
CA LEU A 46 -14.43 0.06 -8.85
C LEU A 46 -14.05 0.57 -7.46
N ALA A 47 -14.31 1.85 -7.19
CA ALA A 47 -13.99 2.46 -5.91
C ALA A 47 -14.59 1.64 -4.75
N GLY A 48 -13.74 1.22 -3.80
CA GLY A 48 -14.12 0.45 -2.62
C GLY A 48 -13.90 -1.07 -2.72
N GLY A 49 -13.49 -1.61 -3.87
CA GLY A 49 -13.10 -3.02 -4.01
C GLY A 49 -11.62 -3.28 -3.71
N TYR A 50 -11.25 -4.56 -3.61
CA TYR A 50 -9.85 -4.96 -3.71
C TYR A 50 -9.37 -4.75 -5.14
N SER A 51 -8.12 -4.34 -5.27
CA SER A 51 -7.47 -4.14 -6.56
C SER A 51 -6.05 -4.68 -6.54
N LYS A 52 -5.64 -5.27 -7.65
CA LYS A 52 -4.30 -5.84 -7.77
C LYS A 52 -3.24 -4.75 -7.58
N THR A 53 -2.19 -5.11 -6.86
CA THR A 53 -0.99 -4.29 -6.73
C THR A 53 0.25 -5.15 -6.99
N THR A 54 1.42 -4.51 -7.08
CA THR A 54 2.69 -5.20 -7.31
C THR A 54 3.19 -5.85 -6.03
N VAL A 55 3.70 -7.08 -6.13
CA VAL A 55 4.27 -7.81 -4.99
C VAL A 55 5.57 -7.18 -4.45
N ASP A 56 6.25 -6.39 -5.27
CA ASP A 56 7.50 -5.70 -4.93
C ASP A 56 7.27 -4.33 -4.26
N ASP A 57 6.02 -3.93 -4.02
CA ASP A 57 5.71 -2.70 -3.32
C ASP A 57 6.18 -2.79 -1.85
N ALA A 58 6.86 -1.73 -1.38
CA ALA A 58 7.46 -1.73 -0.05
C ALA A 58 6.42 -1.92 1.08
N GLN A 59 5.20 -1.42 0.92
CA GLN A 59 4.13 -1.61 1.91
C GLN A 59 3.58 -3.03 1.85
N VAL A 60 3.50 -3.64 0.67
CA VAL A 60 3.12 -5.05 0.49
C VAL A 60 4.14 -5.98 1.16
N ILE A 61 5.43 -5.74 0.94
CA ILE A 61 6.51 -6.52 1.58
C ILE A 61 6.43 -6.37 3.10
N ALA A 62 6.32 -5.13 3.60
CA ALA A 62 6.22 -4.88 5.04
C ALA A 62 4.98 -5.52 5.67
N ALA A 63 3.84 -5.55 4.96
CA ALA A 63 2.63 -6.24 5.40
C ALA A 63 2.84 -7.76 5.46
N ALA A 64 3.49 -8.38 4.47
CA ALA A 64 3.78 -9.80 4.47
C ALA A 64 4.74 -10.20 5.62
N GLU A 65 5.81 -9.43 5.82
CA GLU A 65 6.75 -9.64 6.92
C GLU A 65 6.06 -9.50 8.29
N PHE A 66 5.23 -8.46 8.44
CA PHE A 66 4.42 -8.27 9.64
C PHE A 66 3.49 -9.46 9.89
N ALA A 67 2.79 -9.95 8.86
CA ALA A 67 1.88 -11.09 8.99
C ALA A 67 2.59 -12.34 9.51
N VAL A 68 3.74 -12.68 8.92
CA VAL A 68 4.53 -13.86 9.33
C VAL A 68 5.09 -13.69 10.75
N ALA A 69 5.57 -12.50 11.10
CA ALA A 69 6.04 -12.20 12.44
C ALA A 69 4.92 -12.31 13.49
N GLU A 70 3.72 -11.82 13.17
CA GLU A 70 2.56 -11.88 14.06
C GLU A 70 2.08 -13.31 14.25
N GLU A 71 1.99 -14.11 13.18
CA GLU A 71 1.56 -15.50 13.28
C GLU A 71 2.59 -16.35 14.05
N SER A 72 3.89 -16.09 13.86
CA SER A 72 4.96 -16.76 14.60
C SER A 72 4.90 -16.54 16.12
N LYS A 73 4.14 -15.55 16.62
CA LYS A 73 3.91 -15.39 18.07
C LYS A 73 3.00 -16.45 18.66
N LYS A 74 2.18 -17.11 17.83
CA LYS A 74 1.18 -18.11 18.28
C LYS A 74 1.72 -19.53 18.32
N GLY A 75 2.90 -19.77 17.75
CA GLY A 75 3.41 -21.13 17.57
C GLY A 75 4.87 -21.18 17.12
N PRO A 76 5.28 -22.18 16.34
CA PRO A 76 6.63 -22.27 15.82
C PRO A 76 6.92 -21.13 14.84
N LYS A 77 8.22 -20.87 14.64
CA LYS A 77 8.66 -19.81 13.73
C LYS A 77 8.30 -20.19 12.29
N ILE A 78 7.55 -19.32 11.64
CA ILE A 78 7.21 -19.38 10.22
C ILE A 78 8.16 -18.44 9.47
N ASN A 79 8.63 -18.83 8.29
CA ASN A 79 9.47 -17.97 7.45
C ASN A 79 8.76 -17.62 6.16
N LEU A 80 8.77 -16.34 5.78
CA LEU A 80 8.27 -15.89 4.48
C LEU A 80 9.23 -16.37 3.38
N LYS A 81 8.70 -17.07 2.36
CA LYS A 81 9.47 -17.48 1.18
C LYS A 81 9.25 -16.53 0.01
N SER A 82 7.99 -16.23 -0.29
CA SER A 82 7.61 -15.32 -1.38
C SER A 82 6.19 -14.80 -1.23
N ILE A 83 5.90 -13.70 -1.91
CA ILE A 83 4.55 -13.16 -2.11
C ILE A 83 4.13 -13.53 -3.53
N THR A 84 3.03 -14.27 -3.67
CA THR A 84 2.54 -14.77 -4.96
C THR A 84 1.54 -13.79 -5.60
N THR A 85 0.66 -13.22 -4.78
CA THR A 85 -0.31 -12.22 -5.22
C THR A 85 -0.48 -11.14 -4.16
N ALA A 86 -0.81 -9.94 -4.59
CA ALA A 86 -1.09 -8.82 -3.72
C ALA A 86 -2.29 -8.03 -4.25
N GLU A 87 -3.24 -7.76 -3.36
CA GLU A 87 -4.37 -6.88 -3.60
C GLU A 87 -4.49 -5.88 -2.46
N THR A 88 -4.89 -4.66 -2.76
CA THR A 88 -5.14 -3.61 -1.78
C THR A 88 -6.55 -3.07 -1.87
N GLN A 89 -7.06 -2.61 -0.74
CA GLN A 89 -8.33 -1.91 -0.65
C GLN A 89 -8.17 -0.72 0.29
N VAL A 90 -8.51 0.47 -0.20
CA VAL A 90 -8.51 1.70 0.61
C VAL A 90 -9.83 1.80 1.38
N VAL A 91 -9.73 1.99 2.68
CA VAL A 91 -10.83 2.20 3.63
C VAL A 91 -10.50 3.43 4.51
N ALA A 92 -10.80 3.42 5.80
CA ALA A 92 -10.18 4.31 6.79
C ALA A 92 -8.75 3.85 7.13
N GLY A 93 -7.92 3.64 6.11
CA GLY A 93 -6.65 2.89 6.15
C GLY A 93 -6.51 2.03 4.91
N THR A 94 -5.68 0.99 4.96
CA THR A 94 -5.44 0.09 3.83
C THR A 94 -5.51 -1.36 4.28
N ASN A 95 -6.31 -2.18 3.58
CA ASN A 95 -6.21 -3.64 3.69
C ASN A 95 -5.24 -4.15 2.62
N TYR A 96 -4.31 -5.00 3.03
CA TYR A 96 -3.42 -5.77 2.16
C TYR A 96 -3.86 -7.23 2.22
N LYS A 97 -4.48 -7.72 1.14
CA LYS A 97 -4.83 -9.13 0.98
C LYS A 97 -3.77 -9.78 0.12
N LEU A 98 -3.02 -10.71 0.71
CA LEU A 98 -1.82 -11.29 0.10
C LEU A 98 -1.95 -12.81 0.07
N GLN A 99 -1.50 -13.43 -1.02
CA GLN A 99 -1.19 -14.85 -1.02
C GLN A 99 0.32 -15.01 -0.90
N ILE A 100 0.77 -15.69 0.15
CA ILE A 100 2.18 -15.88 0.49
C ILE A 100 2.54 -17.36 0.53
N LEU A 101 3.77 -17.68 0.14
CA LEU A 101 4.39 -18.96 0.39
C LEU A 101 5.21 -18.85 1.67
N VAL A 102 4.99 -19.75 2.61
CA VAL A 102 5.71 -19.80 3.88
C VAL A 102 6.35 -21.15 4.10
N ASP A 103 7.47 -21.16 4.82
CA ASP A 103 8.06 -22.36 5.41
C ASP A 103 7.60 -22.50 6.86
N ASP A 104 6.86 -23.55 7.14
CA ASP A 104 6.47 -23.95 8.48
C ASP A 104 7.19 -25.25 8.83
N ASN A 105 8.32 -25.12 9.53
CA ASN A 105 9.18 -26.23 9.96
C ASN A 105 9.59 -27.15 8.80
N GLY A 106 10.04 -26.58 7.68
CA GLY A 106 10.48 -27.35 6.50
C GLY A 106 9.34 -27.84 5.60
N THR A 107 8.09 -27.49 5.91
CA THR A 107 6.94 -27.73 5.02
C THR A 107 6.51 -26.41 4.40
N GLU A 108 6.58 -26.33 3.07
CA GLU A 108 6.09 -25.16 2.35
C GLU A 108 4.55 -25.17 2.27
N LYS A 109 3.92 -24.04 2.59
CA LYS A 109 2.46 -23.86 2.59
C LYS A 109 2.10 -22.54 1.93
N THR A 110 1.04 -22.58 1.12
CA THR A 110 0.41 -21.37 0.60
C THR A 110 -0.64 -20.88 1.58
N VAL A 111 -0.57 -19.60 1.93
CA VAL A 111 -1.47 -18.97 2.90
C VAL A 111 -2.01 -17.68 2.29
N GLU A 112 -3.30 -17.42 2.48
CA GLU A 112 -3.90 -16.12 2.27
C GLU A 112 -3.95 -15.36 3.60
N VAL A 113 -3.42 -14.15 3.59
CA VAL A 113 -3.37 -13.26 4.75
C VAL A 113 -4.04 -11.94 4.43
N VAL A 114 -4.65 -11.35 5.45
CA VAL A 114 -5.13 -9.97 5.38
C VAL A 114 -4.49 -9.18 6.52
N VAL A 115 -3.80 -8.11 6.15
CA VAL A 115 -3.20 -7.16 7.10
C VAL A 115 -3.90 -5.83 6.89
N TYR A 116 -4.42 -5.27 7.98
CA TYR A 116 -4.95 -3.92 8.00
C TYR A 116 -3.90 -2.95 8.53
N GLU A 117 -3.69 -1.85 7.83
CA GLU A 117 -2.89 -0.71 8.27
C GLU A 117 -3.79 0.51 8.47
N ASP A 118 -3.74 1.12 9.65
CA ASP A 118 -4.50 2.33 9.95
C ASP A 118 -3.82 3.60 9.42
N LEU A 119 -4.49 4.75 9.55
CA LEU A 119 -3.95 6.05 9.13
C LEU A 119 -2.70 6.50 9.93
N GLN A 120 -2.36 5.80 11.02
CA GLN A 120 -1.19 6.04 11.85
C GLN A 120 -0.06 5.04 11.53
N GLN A 121 -0.20 4.24 10.46
CA GLN A 121 0.74 3.19 10.04
C GLN A 121 0.90 2.03 11.05
N THR A 122 -0.12 1.82 11.90
CA THR A 122 -0.18 0.66 12.78
C THR A 122 -0.80 -0.52 12.04
N ARG A 123 -0.10 -1.67 12.03
CA ARG A 123 -0.55 -2.88 11.35
C ARG A 123 -1.21 -3.87 12.30
N THR A 124 -2.23 -4.56 11.80
CA THR A 124 -2.94 -5.64 12.49
C THR A 124 -3.20 -6.81 11.53
N LEU A 125 -2.88 -8.03 11.96
CA LEU A 125 -3.19 -9.24 11.19
C LEU A 125 -4.66 -9.59 11.44
N THR A 126 -5.50 -9.43 10.42
CA THR A 126 -6.96 -9.63 10.55
C THR A 126 -7.41 -10.99 10.04
N SER A 127 -6.63 -11.64 9.16
CA SER A 127 -6.91 -13.00 8.68
C SER A 127 -5.62 -13.75 8.35
N TRP A 128 -5.62 -15.05 8.63
CA TRP A 128 -4.57 -16.01 8.26
C TRP A 128 -5.22 -17.35 7.91
N THR A 129 -5.22 -17.73 6.64
CA THR A 129 -5.95 -18.90 6.14
C THR A 129 -5.06 -19.72 5.19
N ALA A 130 -4.78 -20.97 5.55
CA ALA A 130 -4.10 -21.90 4.64
C ALA A 130 -4.99 -22.22 3.43
N LYS A 131 -4.40 -22.30 2.24
CA LYS A 131 -5.08 -22.65 0.97
C LYS A 131 -4.95 -24.13 0.63
#